data_AF-A0A2K1I9L1-F1
#
_entry.id   AF-A0A2K1I9L1-F1
#
_cell.length_a   1.000
_cell.length_b   1.000
_cell.length_c   1.000
_cell.angle_alpha   90.00
_cell.angle_beta   90.00
_cell.angle_gamma   90.00
#
_symmetry.space_group_name_H-M   'P 1'
#
loop_
_entity.id
_entity.type
_entity.pdbx_description
1 polymer ?
#
loop_
_entity_poly.entity_id
_entity_poly.type
_entity_poly.pdbx_seq_one_letter_code
_entity_poly.pdbx_strand_id
1 'polypeptide(L)'
;IIFSALNDVLRAFYETPLSDVRVVMLGQEPYKDIGKANGLSFFVNNGYPVPPSLINIFKEISNEIRSFNIPPHGDLTKWCKQGVLLLNSALTTKNGSNRKGGVIFVLWGKTASTFDKEIDTSKNTILKGAHPSSFSTNKGFFGCNHFTIINDLLDTPID
;
A
#
# COMPACT_ATOMS: atom_id res chain seq x y z
N ILE A 1 -7.74 -16.87 8.93
CA ILE A 1 -7.73 -15.55 9.61
C ILE A 1 -9.19 -15.13 9.72
N ILE A 2 -9.76 -15.11 10.94
CA ILE A 2 -11.13 -14.67 11.16
C ILE A 2 -11.03 -13.17 11.47
N PHE A 3 -11.44 -12.32 10.54
CA PHE A 3 -11.68 -10.91 10.85
C PHE A 3 -12.90 -10.85 11.77
N SER A 4 -12.78 -10.19 12.92
CA SER A 4 -13.85 -10.10 13.92
C SER A 4 -15.02 -9.22 13.46
N ALA A 5 -14.84 -8.38 12.44
CA ALA A 5 -15.90 -7.52 11.90
C ALA A 5 -15.77 -7.33 10.37
N LEU A 6 -16.90 -7.37 9.66
CA LEU A 6 -17.02 -7.01 8.24
C LEU A 6 -16.51 -5.58 7.96
N ASN A 7 -16.63 -4.70 8.95
CA ASN A 7 -16.13 -3.32 8.89
C ASN A 7 -14.61 -3.25 8.75
N ASP A 8 -13.87 -4.20 9.34
CA ASP A 8 -12.41 -4.25 9.17
C ASP A 8 -12.07 -4.68 7.74
N VAL A 9 -12.81 -5.64 7.17
CA VAL A 9 -12.57 -6.11 5.79
C VAL A 9 -12.76 -5.00 4.75
N LEU A 10 -13.73 -4.10 4.97
CA LEU A 10 -14.04 -3.00 4.06
C LEU A 10 -13.41 -1.66 4.43
N ARG A 11 -12.63 -1.60 5.52
CA ARG A 11 -12.05 -0.36 6.06
C ARG A 11 -11.27 0.44 5.03
N ALA A 12 -10.52 -0.24 4.16
CA ALA A 12 -9.78 0.40 3.07
C ALA A 12 -10.67 1.30 2.19
N PHE A 13 -11.92 0.88 1.93
CA PHE A 13 -12.86 1.63 1.10
C PHE A 13 -13.60 2.74 1.85
N TYR A 14 -13.65 2.67 3.19
CA TYR A 14 -14.17 3.75 4.04
C TYR A 14 -13.13 4.86 4.25
N GLU A 15 -11.88 4.49 4.49
CA GLU A 15 -10.77 5.43 4.71
C GLU A 15 -10.34 6.10 3.40
N THR A 16 -10.49 5.39 2.28
CA THR A 16 -10.17 5.89 0.94
C THR A 16 -11.34 5.59 -0.02
N PRO A 17 -12.32 6.52 -0.14
CA PRO A 17 -13.41 6.37 -1.10
C PRO A 17 -12.89 6.12 -2.51
N LEU A 18 -13.55 5.23 -3.28
CA LEU A 18 -13.10 4.87 -4.64
C LEU A 18 -12.98 6.07 -5.58
N SER A 19 -13.78 7.11 -5.37
CA SER A 19 -13.71 8.37 -6.12
C SER A 19 -12.42 9.14 -5.88
N ASP A 20 -11.70 8.85 -4.80
CA ASP A 20 -10.55 9.61 -4.28
C ASP A 20 -9.22 8.86 -4.48
N VAL A 21 -9.28 7.58 -4.83
CA VAL A 21 -8.12 6.71 -5.04
C VAL A 21 -7.18 7.26 -6.12
N ARG A 22 -5.90 7.40 -5.75
CA ARG A 22 -4.79 7.79 -6.62
C ARG A 22 -3.74 6.69 -6.72
N VAL A 23 -3.50 5.99 -5.61
CA VAL A 23 -2.53 4.90 -5.50
C VAL A 23 -3.20 3.70 -4.85
N VAL A 24 -2.97 2.50 -5.39
CA VAL A 24 -3.40 1.24 -4.78
C VAL A 24 -2.15 0.44 -4.40
N MET A 25 -2.01 0.13 -3.12
CA MET A 25 -0.93 -0.73 -2.63
C MET A 25 -1.51 -2.09 -2.26
N LEU A 26 -1.00 -3.15 -2.89
CA LEU A 26 -1.48 -4.51 -2.67
C LEU A 26 -0.56 -5.29 -1.71
N GLY A 27 -1.10 -5.61 -0.55
CA GLY A 27 -0.52 -6.49 0.47
C GLY A 27 -0.69 -7.97 0.17
N GLN A 28 0.15 -8.80 0.78
CA GLN A 28 0.12 -10.25 0.60
C GLN A 28 -0.98 -10.91 1.46
N GLU A 29 -0.84 -10.92 2.78
CA GLU A 29 -1.82 -11.46 3.74
C GLU A 29 -1.98 -10.49 4.93
N PRO A 30 -3.17 -10.41 5.54
CA PRO A 30 -3.36 -9.71 6.81
C PRO A 30 -2.44 -10.27 7.91
N TYR A 31 -2.07 -9.45 8.89
CA TYR A 31 -1.28 -9.90 10.04
C TYR A 31 -1.98 -11.06 10.78
N LYS A 32 -1.22 -12.11 11.11
CA LYS A 32 -1.74 -13.35 11.71
C LYS A 32 -1.99 -13.24 13.22
N ASP A 33 -1.45 -12.21 13.87
CA ASP A 33 -1.59 -12.00 15.30
C ASP A 33 -2.96 -11.40 15.64
N ILE A 34 -3.61 -11.96 16.66
CA ILE A 34 -4.91 -11.51 17.17
C ILE A 34 -4.82 -10.02 17.54
N GLY A 35 -5.70 -9.20 16.96
CA GLY A 35 -5.78 -7.75 17.20
C GLY A 35 -4.87 -6.87 16.32
N LYS A 36 -3.98 -7.44 15.51
CA LYS A 36 -3.12 -6.65 14.59
C LYS A 36 -3.74 -6.42 13.21
N ALA A 37 -4.56 -7.34 12.72
CA ALA A 37 -5.27 -7.16 11.46
C ALA A 37 -6.45 -6.20 11.66
N ASN A 38 -6.46 -5.09 10.93
CA ASN A 38 -7.50 -4.07 11.04
C ASN A 38 -8.13 -3.66 9.69
N GLY A 39 -7.84 -4.42 8.63
CA GLY A 39 -8.35 -4.18 7.29
C GLY A 39 -7.40 -3.54 6.29
N LEU A 40 -6.39 -2.82 6.77
CA LEU A 40 -5.46 -2.07 5.92
C LEU A 40 -4.14 -2.85 5.77
N SER A 41 -3.65 -3.00 4.53
CA SER A 41 -2.33 -3.62 4.30
C SER A 41 -1.21 -2.82 4.95
N PHE A 42 -0.24 -3.50 5.54
CA PHE A 42 0.92 -2.92 6.24
C PHE A 42 0.62 -2.05 7.46
N PHE A 43 -0.64 -1.82 7.81
CA PHE A 43 -1.06 -0.93 8.90
C PHE A 43 -1.15 -1.68 10.24
N VAL A 44 -0.81 -1.01 11.34
CA VAL A 44 -1.23 -1.42 12.71
C VAL A 44 -1.77 -0.23 13.50
N ASN A 45 -2.78 -0.46 14.35
CA ASN A 45 -3.34 0.59 15.22
C ASN A 45 -2.29 1.08 16.24
N ASN A 46 -2.44 2.33 16.70
CA ASN A 46 -1.58 2.90 17.75
C ASN A 46 -1.55 2.00 19.00
N GLY A 47 -0.37 1.83 19.58
CA GLY A 47 -0.13 0.95 20.72
C GLY A 47 0.40 -0.45 20.37
N TYR A 48 0.37 -0.87 19.09
CA TYR A 48 1.02 -2.09 18.64
C TYR A 48 2.44 -1.83 18.10
N PRO A 49 3.38 -2.78 18.29
CA PRO A 49 4.71 -2.68 17.68
C PRO A 49 4.64 -2.57 16.16
N VAL A 50 5.44 -1.67 15.60
CA VAL A 50 5.56 -1.48 14.15
C VAL A 50 6.07 -2.77 13.50
N PRO A 51 5.35 -3.37 12.54
CA PRO A 51 5.76 -4.62 11.90
C PRO A 51 7.07 -4.46 11.12
N PRO A 52 7.92 -5.51 11.03
CA PRO A 52 9.18 -5.44 10.30
C PRO A 52 9.06 -4.99 8.84
N SER A 53 8.00 -5.43 8.14
CA SER A 53 7.73 -4.98 6.77
C SER A 53 7.44 -3.47 6.70
N LEU A 54 6.69 -2.92 7.66
CA LEU A 54 6.41 -1.50 7.70
C LEU A 54 7.66 -0.68 8.06
N ILE A 55 8.50 -1.19 8.95
CA ILE A 55 9.82 -0.59 9.24
C ILE A 55 10.66 -0.49 7.96
N ASN A 56 10.69 -1.54 7.14
CA ASN A 56 11.43 -1.52 5.88
C ASN A 56 10.81 -0.55 4.86
N ILE A 57 9.47 -0.45 4.81
CA ILE A 57 8.78 0.59 4.02
C ILE A 57 9.25 1.98 4.44
N PHE A 58 9.22 2.30 5.75
CA PHE A 58 9.67 3.60 6.24
C PHE A 58 11.15 3.88 5.97
N LYS A 59 12.01 2.86 6.06
CA LYS A 59 13.43 2.99 5.70
C LYS A 59 13.60 3.34 4.23
N GLU A 60 12.86 2.70 3.34
CA GLU A 60 12.93 3.01 1.92
C GLU A 60 12.45 4.43 1.63
N ILE A 61 11.32 4.85 2.21
CA ILE A 61 10.84 6.24 2.07
C ILE A 61 11.87 7.23 2.59
N SER A 62 12.50 6.95 3.73
CA SER A 62 13.56 7.80 4.29
C SER A 62 14.81 7.87 3.40
N ASN A 63 15.09 6.84 2.62
CA ASN A 63 16.19 6.83 1.66
C ASN A 63 15.84 7.64 0.40
N GLU A 64 14.58 7.59 -0.04
CA GLU A 64 14.10 8.26 -1.24
C GLU A 64 13.77 9.75 -1.00
N ILE A 65 13.13 10.06 0.14
CA ILE A 65 12.58 11.37 0.47
C ILE A 65 13.30 11.90 1.71
N ARG A 66 14.26 12.80 1.50
CA ARG A 66 15.13 13.35 2.55
C ARG A 66 14.36 14.05 3.68
N SER A 67 13.19 14.62 3.40
CA SER A 67 12.34 15.29 4.39
C SER A 67 11.50 14.34 5.23
N PHE A 68 11.47 13.05 4.90
CA PHE A 68 10.66 12.07 5.61
C PHE A 68 11.31 11.65 6.93
N ASN A 69 10.57 11.83 8.03
CA ASN A 69 10.96 11.35 9.35
C ASN A 69 10.18 10.08 9.67
N ILE A 70 10.89 8.99 9.98
CA ILE A 70 10.27 7.70 10.32
C ILE A 70 9.39 7.88 11.56
N PRO A 71 8.06 7.65 11.47
CA PRO A 71 7.18 7.78 12.61
C PRO A 71 7.42 6.62 13.61
N PRO A 72 7.22 6.85 14.92
CA PRO A 72 7.35 5.80 15.93
C PRO A 72 6.12 4.85 15.98
N HIS A 73 5.20 4.96 15.02
CA HIS A 73 3.93 4.23 14.98
C HIS A 73 3.66 3.67 13.58
N GLY A 74 2.73 2.71 13.49
CA GLY A 74 2.33 2.08 12.24
C GLY A 74 1.03 2.62 11.61
N ASP A 75 0.53 3.75 12.10
CA ASP A 75 -0.66 4.42 11.58
C ASP A 75 -0.39 5.08 10.21
N LEU A 76 -1.11 4.64 9.18
CA LEU A 76 -1.06 5.15 7.80
C LEU A 76 -2.33 5.91 7.40
N THR A 77 -3.15 6.35 8.37
CA THR A 77 -4.43 7.05 8.10
C THR A 77 -4.21 8.30 7.24
N LYS A 78 -3.07 8.98 7.41
CA LYS A 78 -2.68 10.13 6.61
C LYS A 78 -2.63 9.80 5.11
N TRP A 79 -2.02 8.68 4.74
CA TRP A 79 -1.95 8.22 3.36
C TRP A 79 -3.32 7.88 2.80
N CYS A 80 -4.18 7.24 3.60
CA CYS A 80 -5.55 6.93 3.19
C CYS A 80 -6.33 8.20 2.81
N LYS A 81 -6.27 9.23 3.67
CA LYS A 81 -6.87 10.55 3.41
C LYS A 81 -6.31 11.24 2.16
N GLN A 82 -5.12 10.85 1.72
CA GLN A 82 -4.48 11.33 0.50
C GLN A 82 -4.74 10.43 -0.72
N GLY A 83 -5.69 9.50 -0.66
CA GLY A 83 -6.05 8.67 -1.81
C GLY A 83 -5.20 7.41 -1.96
N VAL A 84 -4.46 6.98 -0.93
CA VAL A 84 -3.77 5.69 -0.94
C VAL A 84 -4.72 4.61 -0.43
N LEU A 85 -5.06 3.66 -1.31
CA LEU A 85 -5.89 2.52 -0.97
C LEU A 85 -5.00 1.33 -0.59
N LEU A 86 -5.01 0.96 0.69
CA LEU A 86 -4.19 -0.12 1.26
C LEU A 86 -4.99 -1.43 1.29
N LEU A 87 -4.98 -2.18 0.19
CA LEU A 87 -5.73 -3.42 0.05
C LEU A 87 -4.85 -4.65 0.28
N ASN A 88 -5.39 -5.67 0.96
CA ASN A 88 -4.80 -7.01 0.91
C ASN A 88 -5.28 -7.74 -0.35
N SER A 89 -4.50 -8.71 -0.86
CA SER A 89 -4.71 -9.40 -2.14
C SER A 89 -6.06 -10.15 -2.32
N ALA A 90 -7.00 -10.09 -1.38
CA ALA A 90 -8.21 -10.91 -1.40
C ALA A 90 -9.48 -10.27 -2.02
N LEU A 91 -9.47 -9.02 -2.51
CA LEU A 91 -10.73 -8.32 -2.85
C LEU A 91 -10.67 -7.36 -4.06
N THR A 92 -10.14 -7.77 -5.22
CA THR A 92 -10.20 -6.93 -6.44
C THR A 92 -11.02 -7.57 -7.56
N THR A 93 -11.85 -6.75 -8.21
CA THR A 93 -12.60 -7.07 -9.45
C THR A 93 -12.49 -5.89 -10.42
N LYS A 94 -12.57 -6.18 -11.73
CA LYS A 94 -12.41 -5.20 -12.82
C LYS A 94 -13.55 -4.19 -12.82
N ASN A 95 -13.36 -3.00 -12.26
CA ASN A 95 -14.17 -1.84 -12.65
C ASN A 95 -13.38 -0.54 -12.40
N GLY A 96 -13.08 0.15 -13.49
CA GLY A 96 -12.24 1.34 -13.52
C GLY A 96 -13.01 2.62 -13.16
N SER A 97 -12.37 3.46 -12.37
CA SER A 97 -12.77 4.84 -12.10
C SER A 97 -12.53 5.73 -13.33
N ASN A 98 -13.52 6.55 -13.73
CA ASN A 98 -13.45 7.53 -14.81
C ASN A 98 -12.62 8.80 -14.45
N ARG A 99 -11.39 8.63 -13.95
CA ARG A 99 -10.48 9.75 -13.68
C ARG A 99 -9.61 10.07 -14.89
N LYS A 100 -9.36 11.37 -15.14
CA LYS A 100 -8.28 11.83 -16.02
C LYS A 100 -6.96 11.63 -15.27
N GLY A 101 -6.06 10.79 -15.81
CA GLY A 101 -4.83 10.37 -15.12
C GLY A 101 -5.08 9.13 -14.28
N GLY A 102 -4.66 7.96 -14.77
CA GLY A 102 -4.95 6.66 -14.18
C GLY A 102 -4.56 6.46 -12.73
N VAL A 103 -4.87 5.27 -12.21
CA VAL A 103 -4.44 4.85 -10.87
C VAL A 103 -3.04 4.22 -10.95
N ILE A 104 -2.20 4.49 -9.95
CA ILE A 104 -0.90 3.84 -9.81
C ILE A 104 -1.05 2.60 -8.91
N PHE A 105 -0.71 1.42 -9.44
CA PHE A 105 -0.76 0.14 -8.72
C PHE A 105 0.65 -0.28 -8.28
N VAL A 106 0.83 -0.45 -6.97
CA VAL A 106 2.10 -0.90 -6.37
C VAL A 106 1.97 -2.37 -6.00
N LEU A 107 2.73 -3.21 -6.71
CA LEU A 107 2.71 -4.67 -6.59
C LEU A 107 4.03 -5.18 -6.01
N TRP A 108 4.06 -5.38 -4.70
CA TRP A 108 5.26 -5.88 -4.01
C TRP A 108 5.16 -7.37 -3.69
N GLY A 109 6.11 -8.14 -4.25
CA GLY A 109 6.17 -9.58 -4.07
C GLY A 109 5.35 -10.36 -5.08
N LYS A 110 5.55 -11.69 -5.07
CA LYS A 110 5.00 -12.61 -6.08
C LYS A 110 3.47 -12.60 -6.13
N THR A 111 2.80 -12.63 -4.99
CA THR A 111 1.34 -12.65 -4.89
C THR A 111 0.73 -11.35 -5.42
N ALA A 112 1.23 -10.18 -5.01
CA ALA A 112 0.74 -8.91 -5.54
C ALA A 112 1.01 -8.79 -7.05
N SER A 113 2.14 -9.34 -7.51
CA SER A 113 2.52 -9.28 -8.93
C SER A 113 1.57 -10.04 -9.86
N THR A 114 0.76 -11.00 -9.38
CA THR A 114 -0.19 -11.72 -10.23
C THR A 114 -1.40 -10.88 -10.65
N PHE A 115 -1.63 -9.74 -10.00
CA PHE A 115 -2.74 -8.82 -10.34
C PHE A 115 -2.45 -7.96 -11.56
N ASP A 116 -1.23 -8.00 -12.09
CA ASP A 116 -0.82 -7.24 -13.27
C ASP A 116 -1.70 -7.51 -14.50
N LYS A 117 -2.14 -8.76 -14.68
CA LYS A 117 -3.03 -9.19 -15.78
C LYS A 117 -4.45 -8.65 -15.67
N GLU A 118 -4.85 -8.21 -14.47
CA GLU A 118 -6.19 -7.69 -14.21
C GLU A 118 -6.27 -6.17 -14.35
N ILE A 119 -5.12 -5.50 -14.54
CA ILE A 119 -5.00 -4.04 -14.62
C ILE A 119 -4.91 -3.60 -16.10
N ASP A 120 -5.80 -2.69 -16.50
CA ASP A 120 -5.75 -2.03 -17.81
C ASP A 120 -4.61 -1.01 -17.86
N THR A 121 -3.47 -1.39 -18.44
CA THR A 121 -2.25 -0.57 -18.54
C THR A 121 -2.34 0.53 -19.60
N SER A 122 -3.38 0.56 -20.43
CA SER A 122 -3.62 1.71 -21.32
C SER A 122 -4.10 2.94 -20.54
N LYS A 123 -4.61 2.72 -19.33
CA LYS A 123 -5.13 3.76 -18.44
C LYS A 123 -4.32 3.92 -17.17
N ASN A 124 -3.74 2.84 -16.64
CA ASN A 124 -3.14 2.79 -15.30
C ASN A 124 -1.64 2.47 -15.34
N THR A 125 -0.93 2.86 -14.28
CA THR A 125 0.50 2.59 -14.12
C THR A 125 0.72 1.45 -13.14
N ILE A 126 1.71 0.59 -13.39
CA ILE A 126 2.08 -0.51 -12.48
C ILE A 126 3.54 -0.35 -12.06
N LEU A 127 3.80 -0.33 -10.76
CA LEU A 127 5.13 -0.41 -10.16
C LEU A 127 5.31 -1.76 -9.47
N LYS A 128 6.28 -2.56 -9.92
CA LYS A 128 6.56 -3.91 -9.38
C LYS A 128 7.89 -3.92 -8.64
N GLY A 129 7.93 -4.60 -7.50
CA GLY A 129 9.16 -4.73 -6.71
C GLY A 129 9.16 -5.96 -5.81
N ALA A 130 10.28 -6.23 -5.15
CA ALA A 130 10.33 -7.28 -4.13
C ALA A 130 9.44 -6.91 -2.93
N HIS A 131 9.07 -7.90 -2.11
CA HIS A 131 8.27 -7.64 -0.91
C HIS A 131 9.11 -6.97 0.20
N PRO A 132 8.55 -6.04 0.99
CA PRO A 132 9.26 -5.36 2.10
C PRO A 132 9.58 -6.23 3.32
N SER A 133 9.26 -7.52 3.31
CA SER A 133 9.68 -8.44 4.39
C SER A 133 11.19 -8.68 4.38
N SER A 134 11.77 -8.87 5.57
CA SER A 134 13.21 -9.10 5.76
C SER A 134 13.82 -10.19 4.86
N PHE A 135 13.03 -11.20 4.46
CA PHE A 135 13.48 -12.28 3.55
C PHE A 135 13.72 -11.85 2.09
N SER A 136 13.17 -10.71 1.68
CA SER A 136 13.14 -10.24 0.29
C SER A 136 13.52 -8.78 0.11
N THR A 137 13.59 -8.00 1.19
CA THR A 137 13.85 -6.56 1.13
C THR A 137 15.11 -6.19 0.33
N ASN A 138 16.22 -6.89 0.58
CA ASN A 138 17.50 -6.64 -0.12
C ASN A 138 17.55 -7.22 -1.55
N LYS A 139 16.46 -7.84 -2.03
CA LYS A 139 16.37 -8.47 -3.36
C LYS A 139 15.62 -7.58 -4.37
N GLY A 140 15.64 -6.26 -4.15
CA GLY A 140 14.99 -5.27 -5.02
C GLY A 140 13.73 -4.62 -4.44
N PHE A 141 13.57 -4.57 -3.12
CA PHE A 141 12.66 -3.60 -2.49
C PHE A 141 13.42 -2.33 -2.15
N PHE A 142 14.56 -2.44 -1.46
CA PHE A 142 15.43 -1.28 -1.27
C PHE A 142 16.05 -0.83 -2.60
N GLY A 143 16.03 0.47 -2.83
CA GLY A 143 16.42 1.11 -4.08
C GLY A 143 15.36 1.04 -5.19
N CYS A 144 14.10 0.73 -4.86
CA CYS A 144 13.04 0.65 -5.86
C CYS A 144 12.62 2.03 -6.38
N ASN A 145 12.85 3.10 -5.60
CA ASN A 145 12.48 4.48 -5.94
C ASN A 145 10.98 4.67 -6.18
N HIS A 146 10.14 3.76 -5.66
CA HIS A 146 8.71 3.77 -5.97
C HIS A 146 8.00 4.99 -5.38
N PHE A 147 8.40 5.49 -4.22
CA PHE A 147 7.73 6.64 -3.58
C PHE A 147 8.05 7.93 -4.34
N THR A 148 9.31 8.10 -4.77
CA THR A 148 9.70 9.20 -5.68
C THR A 148 8.94 9.11 -7.00
N ILE A 149 8.92 7.95 -7.66
CA ILE A 149 8.19 7.76 -8.92
C ILE A 149 6.69 8.06 -8.76
N ILE A 150 6.08 7.61 -7.66
CA ILE A 150 4.67 7.91 -7.35
C ILE A 150 4.46 9.42 -7.29
N ASN A 151 5.29 10.14 -6.53
CA ASN A 151 5.13 11.58 -6.36
C ASN A 151 5.39 12.36 -7.66
N ASP A 152 6.31 11.90 -8.52
CA ASP A 152 6.55 12.49 -9.84
C ASP A 152 5.36 12.29 -10.81
N LEU A 153 4.59 11.21 -10.62
CA LEU A 153 3.42 10.89 -11.45
C LEU A 153 2.12 11.55 -10.96
N LEU A 154 2.10 12.11 -9.73
CA LEU A 154 0.91 12.72 -9.15
C LEU A 154 0.97 14.25 -9.27
N ASP A 155 -0.16 14.87 -9.62
CA ASP A 155 -0.30 16.34 -9.63
C ASP A 155 -0.11 16.95 -8.22
N THR A 156 -0.31 16.15 -7.17
CA THR A 156 -0.10 16.55 -5.78
C THR A 156 0.58 15.39 -5.04
N PRO A 157 1.79 15.59 -4.49
CA PRO A 157 2.52 14.54 -3.77
C PRO A 157 1.77 13.96 -2.56
N ILE A 158 2.16 12.76 -2.16
CA ILE A 158 1.79 12.10 -0.89
C ILE A 158 2.96 12.29 0.09
N ASP A 159 2.64 12.60 1.35
CA ASP A 159 3.60 12.97 2.41
C ASP A 159 3.46 12.16 3.72
#